data_AF-A0A1Q7P4Q4-F1
#
_entry.id   AF-A0A1Q7P4Q4-F1
#
_cell.length_a   1.000
_cell.length_b   1.000
_cell.length_c   1.000
_cell.angle_alpha   90.00
_cell.angle_beta   90.00
_cell.angle_gamma   90.00
#
_symmetry.space_group_name_H-M   'P 1'
#
loop_
_entity.id
_entity.type
_entity.pdbx_description
1 polymer ?
#
loop_
_entity_poly.entity_id
_entity_poly.type
_entity_poly.pdbx_seq_one_letter_code
_entity_poly.pdbx_strand_id
1 'polypeptide(L)'
;MDSLHPRPGAASNGIHPPLPEHVFAFILAFERRLHIALRQQLQRRWDRSTALGGEVAGKTLGILGLGTIGREIARKAQVFDLRVIGTRRTPAPIPGVETVLGPEGLPDVLRESDIVVVALPLTERTRGLLGEREFRMMKPTALFINIGRGPIVQEAALVRALREGWIAGAALDVFEQEPLPADSPLYDLENAIITPHVSGASPRYMDRAVPLFCENLKRYLHGDALLNVVDKERGY
;
A
#
# COMPACT_ATOMS: atom_id res chain seq x y z
N MET A 1 -39.53 21.25 -1.22
CA MET A 1 -38.73 20.98 -0.01
C MET A 1 -38.06 19.63 -0.23
N ASP A 2 -36.97 19.63 -1.01
CA ASP A 2 -36.19 18.42 -1.28
C ASP A 2 -35.26 18.18 -0.10
N SER A 3 -35.62 17.23 0.76
CA SER A 3 -34.65 16.65 1.69
C SER A 3 -33.59 15.94 0.85
N LEU A 4 -32.40 16.54 0.79
CA LEU A 4 -31.18 15.94 0.26
C LEU A 4 -30.86 14.66 1.05
N HIS A 5 -31.50 13.55 0.68
CA HIS A 5 -31.01 12.24 1.06
C HIS A 5 -29.59 12.08 0.50
N PRO A 6 -28.61 11.67 1.32
CA PRO A 6 -27.24 11.50 0.85
C PRO A 6 -27.25 10.50 -0.31
N ARG A 7 -26.91 10.97 -1.51
CA ARG A 7 -26.83 10.08 -2.67
C ARG A 7 -25.71 9.06 -2.44
N PRO A 8 -25.98 7.76 -2.58
CA PRO A 8 -24.97 6.72 -2.39
C PRO A 8 -23.85 6.92 -3.42
N GLY A 9 -22.60 6.95 -2.95
CA GLY A 9 -21.43 6.85 -3.81
C GLY A 9 -21.15 5.38 -4.12
N ALA A 10 -20.60 5.07 -5.29
CA ALA A 10 -20.12 3.72 -5.60
C ALA A 10 -18.62 3.77 -5.91
N ALA A 11 -17.85 2.87 -5.30
CA ALA A 11 -16.41 2.77 -5.50
C ALA A 11 -16.07 1.85 -6.67
N SER A 12 -14.89 2.06 -7.25
CA SER A 12 -14.31 1.18 -8.26
C SER A 12 -13.61 -0.05 -7.63
N ASN A 13 -14.16 -0.60 -6.56
CA ASN A 13 -13.56 -1.79 -5.93
C ASN A 13 -13.57 -2.96 -6.90
N GLY A 14 -12.44 -3.68 -7.01
CA GLY A 14 -12.32 -4.85 -7.88
C GLY A 14 -11.81 -4.59 -9.30
N ILE A 15 -11.60 -3.33 -9.71
CA ILE A 15 -11.02 -3.02 -11.05
C ILE A 15 -9.52 -2.72 -11.02
N HIS A 16 -8.85 -2.96 -9.88
CA HIS A 16 -7.43 -2.67 -9.67
C HIS A 16 -6.49 -3.90 -9.62
N PRO A 17 -6.48 -4.80 -10.63
CA PRO A 17 -5.41 -5.81 -10.78
C PRO A 17 -3.95 -5.30 -10.78
N PRO A 18 -3.59 -4.09 -11.28
CA PRO A 18 -2.18 -3.68 -11.32
C PRO A 18 -1.58 -3.37 -9.94
N LEU A 19 -2.40 -2.98 -8.96
CA LEU A 19 -1.95 -2.54 -7.64
C LEU A 19 -1.09 -3.61 -6.92
N PRO A 20 -1.55 -4.87 -6.80
CA PRO A 20 -0.71 -5.94 -6.28
C PRO A 20 0.59 -6.14 -7.07
N GLU A 21 0.57 -6.03 -8.40
CA GLU A 21 1.78 -6.18 -9.23
C GLU A 21 2.79 -5.06 -8.97
N HIS A 22 2.31 -3.84 -8.75
CA HIS A 22 3.14 -2.70 -8.36
C HIS A 22 3.79 -2.90 -6.99
N VAL A 23 3.06 -3.47 -6.02
CA VAL A 23 3.62 -3.86 -4.71
C VAL A 23 4.75 -4.88 -4.87
N PHE A 24 4.57 -5.91 -5.70
CA PHE A 24 5.65 -6.88 -5.95
C PHE A 24 6.82 -6.27 -6.71
N ALA A 25 6.58 -5.32 -7.63
CA ALA A 25 7.65 -4.57 -8.27
C ALA A 25 8.48 -3.79 -7.24
N PHE A 26 7.85 -3.13 -6.27
CA PHE A 26 8.53 -2.47 -5.16
C PHE A 26 9.32 -3.44 -4.29
N ILE A 27 8.71 -4.54 -3.86
CA ILE A 27 9.37 -5.57 -3.04
C ILE A 27 10.63 -6.07 -3.76
N LEU A 28 10.50 -6.48 -5.02
CA LEU A 28 11.62 -7.04 -5.78
C LEU A 28 12.69 -5.99 -6.10
N ALA A 29 12.30 -4.75 -6.42
CA ALA A 29 13.23 -3.67 -6.69
C ALA A 29 14.06 -3.27 -5.46
N PHE A 30 13.45 -3.33 -4.28
CA PHE A 30 14.14 -3.08 -3.02
C PHE A 30 15.03 -4.26 -2.64
N GLU A 31 14.46 -5.46 -2.55
CA GLU A 31 15.15 -6.66 -2.07
C GLU A 31 16.32 -7.06 -2.95
N ARG A 32 16.17 -6.96 -4.28
CA ARG A 32 17.26 -7.21 -5.23
C ARG A 32 18.17 -6.01 -5.45
N ARG A 33 17.98 -4.93 -4.69
CA ARG A 33 18.72 -3.65 -4.78
C ARG A 33 18.76 -3.06 -6.20
N LEU A 34 17.70 -3.25 -6.98
CA LEU A 34 17.61 -2.68 -8.34
C LEU A 34 17.64 -1.16 -8.30
N HIS A 35 17.01 -0.55 -7.30
CA HIS A 35 17.07 0.90 -7.09
C HIS A 35 18.50 1.44 -6.95
N ILE A 36 19.41 0.69 -6.31
CA ILE A 36 20.83 1.05 -6.22
C ILE A 36 21.53 0.80 -7.55
N ALA A 37 21.34 -0.36 -8.16
CA ALA A 37 21.96 -0.72 -9.44
C ALA A 37 21.60 0.26 -10.57
N LEU A 38 20.34 0.72 -10.62
CA LEU A 38 19.89 1.72 -11.60
C LEU A 38 20.58 3.07 -11.41
N ARG A 39 20.74 3.55 -10.17
CA ARG A 39 21.49 4.79 -9.90
C ARG A 39 22.97 4.64 -10.27
N GLN A 40 23.58 3.50 -9.97
CA GLN A 40 24.95 3.21 -10.40
C GLN A 40 25.09 3.24 -11.93
N GLN A 41 24.15 2.64 -12.66
CA GLN A 41 24.13 2.67 -14.13
C GLN A 41 24.12 4.11 -14.66
N LEU A 42 23.24 4.97 -14.13
CA LEU A 42 23.18 6.38 -14.52
C LEU A 42 24.48 7.13 -14.21
N GLN A 43 25.14 6.77 -13.11
CA GLN A 43 26.43 7.32 -12.69
C GLN A 43 27.63 6.67 -13.40
N ARG A 44 27.41 5.69 -14.29
CA ARG A 44 28.46 4.86 -14.92
C ARG A 44 29.39 4.18 -13.89
N ARG A 45 28.84 3.81 -12.73
CA ARG A 45 29.54 3.12 -11.65
C ARG A 45 29.24 1.62 -11.72
N TRP A 46 30.25 0.80 -11.48
CA TRP A 46 30.10 -0.66 -11.36
C TRP A 46 30.57 -1.11 -9.98
N ASP A 47 29.64 -1.22 -9.03
CA ASP A 47 29.94 -1.65 -7.67
C ASP A 47 28.98 -2.76 -7.22
N ARG A 48 29.49 -3.99 -7.26
CA ARG A 48 28.75 -5.19 -6.84
C ARG A 48 28.46 -5.23 -5.35
N SER A 49 29.29 -4.61 -4.52
CA SER A 49 29.18 -4.71 -3.06
C SER A 49 27.93 -4.00 -2.53
N THR A 50 27.61 -2.84 -3.10
CA THR A 50 26.43 -2.05 -2.74
C THR A 50 25.16 -2.52 -3.45
N ALA A 51 25.29 -3.18 -4.61
CA ALA A 51 24.15 -3.70 -5.39
C ALA A 51 23.75 -5.16 -5.05
N LEU A 52 24.47 -5.84 -4.16
CA LEU A 52 24.11 -7.20 -3.76
C LEU A 52 22.83 -7.20 -2.91
N GLY A 53 21.74 -7.70 -3.48
CA GLY A 53 20.44 -7.83 -2.83
C GLY A 53 20.21 -9.18 -2.14
N GLY A 54 19.12 -9.24 -1.36
CA GLY A 54 18.67 -10.44 -0.67
C GLY A 54 17.63 -11.23 -1.46
N GLU A 55 16.87 -12.03 -0.72
CA GLU A 55 15.79 -12.88 -1.21
C GLU A 55 14.52 -12.63 -0.38
N VAL A 56 13.36 -12.82 -1.02
CA VAL A 56 12.06 -12.64 -0.39
C VAL A 56 11.56 -13.92 0.29
N ALA A 57 12.01 -15.08 -0.16
CA ALA A 57 11.55 -16.36 0.36
C ALA A 57 11.80 -16.46 1.88
N GLY A 58 10.78 -16.89 2.63
CA GLY A 58 10.84 -17.01 4.08
C GLY A 58 10.65 -15.71 4.87
N LYS A 59 10.56 -14.55 4.21
CA LYS A 59 10.27 -13.27 4.90
C LYS A 59 8.80 -13.14 5.28
N THR A 60 8.52 -12.32 6.28
CA THR A 60 7.16 -11.99 6.72
C THR A 60 6.66 -10.71 6.03
N LEU A 61 5.56 -10.83 5.30
CA LEU A 61 4.78 -9.75 4.71
C LEU A 61 3.60 -9.38 5.62
N GLY A 62 3.68 -8.21 6.24
CA GLY A 62 2.60 -7.60 7.00
C GLY A 62 1.72 -6.72 6.14
N ILE A 63 0.42 -7.01 6.07
CA ILE A 63 -0.53 -6.23 5.28
C ILE A 63 -1.48 -5.47 6.21
N LEU A 64 -1.38 -4.15 6.21
CA LEU A 64 -2.34 -3.28 6.89
C LEU A 64 -3.52 -3.04 5.96
N GLY A 65 -4.65 -3.71 6.23
CA GLY A 65 -5.85 -3.65 5.41
C GLY A 65 -6.05 -4.84 4.48
N LEU A 66 -6.55 -5.95 5.02
CA LEU A 66 -6.93 -7.16 4.26
C LEU A 66 -8.30 -7.04 3.57
N GLY A 67 -8.50 -5.95 2.84
CA GLY A 67 -9.62 -5.73 1.92
C GLY A 67 -9.41 -6.40 0.57
N THR A 68 -10.06 -5.92 -0.48
CA THR A 68 -9.92 -6.49 -1.84
C THR A 68 -8.47 -6.47 -2.33
N ILE A 69 -7.77 -5.33 -2.18
CA ILE A 69 -6.37 -5.19 -2.62
C ILE A 69 -5.44 -6.03 -1.73
N GLY A 70 -5.56 -5.90 -0.40
CA GLY A 70 -4.73 -6.66 0.55
C GLY A 70 -4.82 -8.17 0.38
N ARG A 71 -6.01 -8.71 0.06
CA ARG A 71 -6.18 -10.15 -0.21
C ARG A 71 -5.49 -10.60 -1.50
N GLU A 72 -5.53 -9.79 -2.56
CA GLU A 72 -4.81 -10.13 -3.80
C GLU A 72 -3.29 -10.06 -3.62
N ILE A 73 -2.80 -9.13 -2.81
CA ILE A 73 -1.39 -9.08 -2.40
C ILE A 73 -1.03 -10.36 -1.65
N ALA A 74 -1.82 -10.75 -0.63
CA ALA A 74 -1.59 -11.97 0.14
C ALA A 74 -1.57 -13.23 -0.75
N ARG A 75 -2.53 -13.35 -1.68
CA ARG A 75 -2.60 -14.47 -2.61
C ARG A 75 -1.36 -14.57 -3.49
N LYS A 76 -0.88 -13.46 -4.04
CA LYS A 76 0.34 -13.43 -4.87
C LYS A 76 1.61 -13.67 -4.04
N ALA A 77 1.62 -13.29 -2.76
CA ALA A 77 2.77 -13.47 -1.87
C ALA A 77 3.15 -14.94 -1.67
N GLN A 78 2.17 -15.84 -1.73
CA GLN A 78 2.40 -17.28 -1.63
C GLN A 78 3.34 -17.83 -2.71
N VAL A 79 3.34 -17.23 -3.92
CA VAL A 79 4.21 -17.65 -5.03
C VAL A 79 5.68 -17.33 -4.74
N PHE A 80 5.93 -16.41 -3.81
CA PHE A 80 7.27 -15.97 -3.40
C PHE A 80 7.70 -16.55 -2.05
N ASP A 81 7.01 -17.58 -1.55
CA ASP A 81 7.27 -18.22 -0.25
C ASP A 81 7.29 -17.24 0.93
N LEU A 82 6.48 -16.18 0.84
CA LEU A 82 6.32 -15.20 1.91
C LEU A 82 5.31 -15.71 2.94
N ARG A 83 5.66 -15.57 4.22
CA ARG A 83 4.70 -15.68 5.33
C ARG A 83 3.85 -14.42 5.36
N VAL A 84 2.52 -14.55 5.37
CA VAL A 84 1.63 -13.37 5.36
C VAL A 84 0.88 -13.23 6.67
N ILE A 85 0.94 -12.06 7.26
CA ILE A 85 0.12 -11.63 8.40
C ILE A 85 -0.53 -10.29 8.09
N GLY A 86 -1.59 -9.91 8.80
CA GLY A 86 -2.16 -8.57 8.56
C GLY A 86 -3.36 -8.22 9.40
N THR A 87 -3.82 -6.98 9.22
CA THR A 87 -4.96 -6.43 9.95
C THR A 87 -6.16 -6.20 9.04
N ARG A 88 -7.36 -6.35 9.61
CA ARG A 88 -8.61 -5.84 9.04
C ARG A 88 -9.60 -5.50 10.15
N ARG A 89 -10.58 -4.66 9.84
CA ARG A 89 -11.58 -4.20 10.81
C ARG A 89 -12.32 -5.33 11.53
N THR A 90 -12.72 -6.35 10.77
CA THR A 90 -13.44 -7.53 11.30
C THR A 90 -12.61 -8.76 10.98
N PRO A 91 -11.82 -9.26 11.94
CA PRO A 91 -10.96 -10.42 11.74
C PRO A 91 -11.76 -11.64 11.32
N ALA A 92 -11.26 -12.34 10.32
CA ALA A 92 -11.80 -13.61 9.83
C ALA A 92 -10.69 -14.32 9.06
N PRO A 93 -10.65 -15.67 9.06
CA PRO A 93 -9.68 -16.42 8.27
C PRO A 93 -9.70 -16.00 6.79
N ILE A 94 -8.51 -15.86 6.20
CA ILE A 94 -8.34 -15.54 4.78
C ILE A 94 -7.35 -16.57 4.20
N PRO A 95 -7.69 -17.25 3.10
CA PRO A 95 -6.77 -18.16 2.43
C PRO A 95 -5.43 -17.49 2.12
N GLY A 96 -4.35 -18.13 2.54
CA GLY A 96 -2.98 -17.63 2.34
C GLY A 96 -2.54 -16.51 3.27
N VAL A 97 -3.30 -16.22 4.32
CA VAL A 97 -2.87 -15.37 5.43
C VAL A 97 -2.79 -16.24 6.68
N GLU A 98 -1.60 -16.30 7.29
CA GLU A 98 -1.36 -17.09 8.50
C GLU A 98 -2.11 -16.50 9.69
N THR A 99 -1.99 -15.17 9.88
CA THR A 99 -2.59 -14.47 11.02
C THR A 99 -3.39 -13.25 10.54
N VAL A 100 -4.68 -13.22 10.87
CA VAL A 100 -5.57 -12.08 10.60
C VAL A 100 -5.99 -11.45 11.92
N LEU A 101 -5.51 -10.24 12.18
CA LEU A 101 -5.75 -9.49 13.42
C LEU A 101 -6.73 -8.34 13.22
N GLY A 102 -7.30 -7.85 14.32
CA GLY A 102 -8.04 -6.60 14.33
C GLY A 102 -7.10 -5.39 14.30
N PRO A 103 -7.64 -4.16 14.27
CA PRO A 103 -6.84 -2.94 14.32
C PRO A 103 -5.87 -2.87 15.51
N GLU A 104 -6.25 -3.47 16.65
CA GLU A 104 -5.45 -3.58 17.87
C GLU A 104 -4.16 -4.39 17.69
N GLY A 105 -4.11 -5.29 16.69
CA GLY A 105 -2.94 -6.10 16.37
C GLY A 105 -1.90 -5.38 15.51
N LEU A 106 -2.08 -4.09 15.21
CA LEU A 106 -1.10 -3.30 14.46
C LEU A 106 0.34 -3.43 15.00
N PRO A 107 0.60 -3.32 16.33
CA PRO A 107 1.96 -3.42 16.86
C PRO A 107 2.60 -4.78 16.57
N ASP A 108 1.84 -5.87 16.59
CA ASP A 108 2.36 -7.22 16.36
C ASP A 108 2.72 -7.41 14.88
N VAL A 109 1.85 -6.95 13.98
CA VAL A 109 2.15 -6.93 12.55
C VAL A 109 3.42 -6.13 12.25
N LEU A 110 3.60 -4.95 12.84
CA LEU A 110 4.79 -4.13 12.60
C LEU A 110 6.08 -4.80 13.10
N ARG A 111 6.06 -5.44 14.27
CA ARG A 111 7.26 -6.09 14.85
C ARG A 111 7.67 -7.35 14.11
N GLU A 112 6.69 -8.16 13.68
CA GLU A 112 6.97 -9.45 13.02
C GLU A 112 7.39 -9.30 11.55
N SER A 113 7.01 -8.21 10.89
CA SER A 113 7.15 -8.05 9.44
C SER A 113 8.54 -7.60 9.00
N ASP A 114 9.03 -8.22 7.93
CA ASP A 114 10.19 -7.74 7.16
C ASP A 114 9.73 -6.75 6.07
N ILE A 115 8.49 -6.87 5.62
CA ILE A 115 7.87 -5.98 4.64
C ILE A 115 6.50 -5.58 5.16
N VAL A 116 6.21 -4.28 5.26
CA VAL A 116 4.91 -3.76 5.68
C VAL A 116 4.24 -3.05 4.51
N VAL A 117 3.03 -3.47 4.13
CA VAL A 117 2.24 -2.84 3.06
C VAL A 117 0.98 -2.19 3.61
N VAL A 118 0.81 -0.91 3.36
CA VAL A 118 -0.39 -0.15 3.71
C VAL A 118 -1.38 -0.17 2.55
N ALA A 119 -2.49 -0.88 2.73
CA ALA A 119 -3.63 -0.95 1.83
C ALA A 119 -4.94 -0.50 2.53
N LEU A 120 -4.82 0.31 3.58
CA LEU A 120 -5.95 0.88 4.33
C LEU A 120 -6.59 2.04 3.56
N PRO A 121 -7.92 2.23 3.67
CA PRO A 121 -8.56 3.49 3.26
C PRO A 121 -8.16 4.61 4.23
N LEU A 122 -8.17 5.85 3.74
CA LEU A 122 -8.04 7.04 4.60
C LEU A 122 -9.39 7.33 5.26
N THR A 123 -9.38 7.39 6.57
CA THR A 123 -10.51 7.69 7.47
C THR A 123 -9.98 8.51 8.63
N GLU A 124 -10.83 9.06 9.49
CA GLU A 124 -10.37 9.72 10.72
C GLU A 124 -9.53 8.80 11.61
N ARG A 125 -9.85 7.50 11.66
CA ARG A 125 -9.14 6.51 12.47
C ARG A 125 -7.79 6.08 11.89
N THR A 126 -7.59 6.24 10.59
CA THR A 126 -6.37 5.82 9.90
C THR A 126 -5.46 7.00 9.53
N ARG A 127 -5.95 8.23 9.65
CA ARG A 127 -5.13 9.44 9.46
C ARG A 127 -4.02 9.50 10.51
N GLY A 128 -2.78 9.65 10.05
CA GLY A 128 -1.60 9.71 10.92
C GLY A 128 -1.36 8.45 11.76
N LEU A 129 -1.94 7.31 11.35
CA LEU A 129 -1.83 6.02 12.05
C LEU A 129 -0.37 5.58 12.24
N LEU A 130 0.49 5.90 11.27
CA LEU A 130 1.90 5.52 11.27
C LEU A 130 2.77 6.76 11.50
N GLY A 131 3.24 6.92 12.74
CA GLY A 131 4.19 7.95 13.14
C GLY A 131 5.51 7.36 13.67
N GLU A 132 6.27 8.17 14.42
CA GLU A 132 7.58 7.75 14.96
C GLU A 132 7.47 6.48 15.82
N ARG A 133 6.43 6.38 16.65
CA ARG A 133 6.22 5.23 17.52
C ARG A 133 6.10 3.94 16.71
N GLU A 134 5.31 3.95 15.64
CA GLU A 134 5.08 2.80 14.78
C GLU A 134 6.32 2.42 13.97
N PHE A 135 7.03 3.41 13.40
CA PHE A 135 8.28 3.13 12.66
C PHE A 135 9.37 2.54 13.57
N ARG A 136 9.44 2.95 14.84
CA ARG A 136 10.36 2.35 15.81
C ARG A 136 9.98 0.92 16.24
N MET A 137 8.76 0.48 16.00
CA MET A 137 8.36 -0.92 16.25
C MET A 137 8.79 -1.85 15.12
N MET A 138 9.03 -1.32 13.93
CA MET A 138 9.45 -2.11 12.76
C MET A 138 10.89 -2.58 12.92
N LYS A 139 11.25 -3.63 12.19
CA LYS A 139 12.65 -4.09 12.12
C LYS A 139 13.50 -3.02 11.43
N PRO A 140 14.76 -2.82 11.84
CA PRO A 140 15.69 -1.92 11.13
C PRO A 140 16.00 -2.40 9.71
N THR A 141 15.74 -3.68 9.42
CA THR A 141 15.85 -4.27 8.07
C THR A 141 14.57 -4.15 7.25
N ALA A 142 13.48 -3.58 7.79
CA ALA A 142 12.18 -3.64 7.18
C ALA A 142 12.03 -2.70 5.98
N LEU A 143 11.27 -3.15 4.99
CA LEU A 143 10.75 -2.34 3.89
C LEU A 143 9.33 -1.86 4.22
N PHE A 144 9.11 -0.55 4.19
CA PHE A 144 7.79 0.04 4.30
C PHE A 144 7.20 0.37 2.93
N ILE A 145 5.93 0.03 2.67
CA ILE A 145 5.26 0.29 1.40
C ILE A 145 3.92 0.99 1.64
N ASN A 146 3.67 2.12 0.98
CA ASN A 146 2.37 2.78 1.00
C ASN A 146 1.78 2.91 -0.42
N ILE A 147 0.67 2.20 -0.64
CA ILE A 147 -0.19 2.28 -1.84
C ILE A 147 -1.63 2.68 -1.47
N GLY A 148 -1.86 3.05 -0.21
CA GLY A 148 -3.15 3.45 0.31
C GLY A 148 -3.41 4.93 0.04
N ARG A 149 -3.16 5.76 1.05
CA ARG A 149 -3.21 7.22 0.96
C ARG A 149 -2.08 7.81 1.79
N GLY A 150 -1.48 8.90 1.31
CA GLY A 150 -0.37 9.56 1.99
C GLY A 150 -0.66 9.92 3.44
N PRO A 151 -1.77 10.62 3.76
CA PRO A 151 -2.09 11.07 5.12
C PRO A 151 -2.36 9.96 6.16
N ILE A 152 -2.27 8.68 5.79
CA ILE A 152 -2.25 7.57 6.75
C ILE A 152 -0.91 7.54 7.51
N VAL A 153 0.14 8.02 6.86
CA VAL A 153 1.50 8.13 7.39
C VAL A 153 1.76 9.57 7.76
N GLN A 154 2.48 9.79 8.86
CA GLN A 154 3.06 11.09 9.18
C GLN A 154 4.38 11.20 8.41
N GLU A 155 4.39 11.94 7.29
CA GLU A 155 5.49 11.95 6.32
C GLU A 155 6.81 12.43 6.95
N ALA A 156 6.74 13.41 7.85
CA ALA A 156 7.90 13.87 8.62
C ALA A 156 8.54 12.75 9.46
N ALA A 157 7.72 11.88 10.08
CA ALA A 157 8.22 10.74 10.84
C ALA A 157 8.84 9.67 9.93
N LEU A 158 8.27 9.45 8.74
CA LEU A 158 8.82 8.54 7.74
C LEU A 158 10.19 9.02 7.24
N VAL A 159 10.31 10.30 6.88
CA VAL A 159 11.60 10.90 6.46
C VAL A 159 12.65 10.72 7.54
N ARG A 160 12.29 10.95 8.80
CA ARG A 160 13.20 10.76 9.94
C ARG A 160 13.57 9.28 10.13
N ALA A 161 12.60 8.37 10.03
CA ALA A 161 12.83 6.93 10.13
C ALA A 161 13.82 6.43 9.07
N LEU A 162 13.74 6.95 7.85
CA LEU A 162 14.64 6.60 6.75
C LEU A 162 16.04 7.19 6.94
N ARG A 163 16.15 8.44 7.40
CA ARG A 163 17.44 9.10 7.66
C ARG A 163 18.19 8.51 8.84
N GLU A 164 17.49 8.19 9.91
CA GLU A 164 18.08 7.62 11.13
C GLU A 164 18.19 6.09 11.10
N GLY A 165 17.71 5.43 10.03
CA GLY A 165 17.82 3.98 9.87
C GLY A 165 16.96 3.18 10.86
N TRP A 166 15.80 3.72 11.28
CA TRP A 166 14.82 2.94 12.06
C TRP A 166 14.20 1.82 11.22
N ILE A 167 14.15 2.03 9.90
CA ILE A 167 13.75 1.05 8.89
C ILE A 167 14.75 1.09 7.73
N ALA A 168 14.84 0.02 6.94
CA ALA A 168 15.83 -0.08 5.88
C ALA A 168 15.48 0.81 4.69
N GLY A 169 14.19 0.94 4.37
CA GLY A 169 13.75 1.75 3.24
C GLY A 169 12.24 1.84 3.11
N ALA A 170 11.79 2.64 2.13
CA ALA A 170 10.39 2.81 1.81
C ALA A 170 10.13 2.81 0.30
N ALA A 171 8.98 2.29 -0.12
CA ALA A 171 8.46 2.44 -1.47
C ALA A 171 7.07 3.09 -1.43
N LEU A 172 6.92 4.24 -2.07
CA LEU A 172 5.78 5.15 -1.91
C LEU A 172 5.17 5.46 -3.27
N ASP A 173 3.87 5.24 -3.39
CA ASP A 173 3.09 5.69 -4.55
C ASP A 173 2.15 6.87 -4.21
N VAL A 174 1.98 7.18 -2.92
CA VAL A 174 1.05 8.20 -2.42
C VAL A 174 1.71 9.06 -1.35
N PHE A 175 1.33 10.34 -1.28
CA PHE A 175 2.01 11.37 -0.47
C PHE A 175 1.01 12.25 0.29
N GLU A 176 1.44 12.92 1.36
CA GLU A 176 0.55 13.84 2.10
C GLU A 176 0.03 14.97 1.21
N GLN A 177 0.91 15.47 0.35
CA GLN A 177 0.61 16.44 -0.71
C GLN A 177 0.91 15.82 -2.07
N GLU A 178 -0.08 15.89 -2.97
CA GLU A 178 0.05 15.43 -4.36
C GLU A 178 -0.33 16.55 -5.33
N PRO A 179 0.52 16.86 -6.34
CA PRO A 179 1.83 16.26 -6.62
C PRO A 179 2.85 16.48 -5.49
N LEU A 180 3.80 15.54 -5.33
CA LEU A 180 4.87 15.64 -4.34
C LEU A 180 5.72 16.89 -4.63
N PRO A 181 5.85 17.84 -3.68
CA PRO A 181 6.62 19.07 -3.87
C PRO A 181 8.05 18.79 -4.32
N ALA A 182 8.57 19.60 -5.24
CA ALA A 182 9.89 19.40 -5.85
C ALA A 182 11.04 19.52 -4.84
N ASP A 183 10.82 20.17 -3.70
CA ASP A 183 11.74 20.31 -2.57
C ASP A 183 11.53 19.25 -1.48
N SER A 184 10.69 18.22 -1.72
CA SER A 184 10.47 17.15 -0.77
C SER A 184 11.78 16.39 -0.50
N PRO A 185 12.15 16.19 0.78
CA PRO A 185 13.37 15.47 1.14
C PRO A 185 13.32 13.99 0.74
N LEU A 186 12.14 13.44 0.43
CA LEU A 186 11.98 12.05 0.01
C LEU A 186 12.75 11.76 -1.29
N TYR A 187 12.90 12.74 -2.20
CA TYR A 187 13.64 12.56 -3.45
C TYR A 187 15.14 12.30 -3.23
N ASP A 188 15.70 12.81 -2.14
CA ASP A 188 17.14 12.70 -1.83
C ASP A 188 17.50 11.41 -1.08
N LEU A 189 16.50 10.65 -0.60
CA LEU A 189 16.74 9.45 0.19
C LEU A 189 17.05 8.26 -0.72
N GLU A 190 18.28 7.76 -0.67
CA GLU A 190 18.70 6.62 -1.49
C GLU A 190 17.90 5.34 -1.19
N ASN A 191 17.40 5.20 0.03
CA ASN A 191 16.54 4.10 0.48
C ASN A 191 15.04 4.35 0.28
N ALA A 192 14.66 5.38 -0.48
CA ALA A 192 13.29 5.61 -0.94
C ALA A 192 13.14 5.27 -2.43
N ILE A 193 12.00 4.65 -2.77
CA ILE A 193 11.51 4.43 -4.13
C ILE A 193 10.18 5.17 -4.25
N ILE A 194 10.06 6.08 -5.22
CA ILE A 194 8.89 6.96 -5.38
C ILE A 194 8.26 6.72 -6.74
N THR A 195 6.94 6.56 -6.79
CA THR A 195 6.16 6.60 -8.02
C THR A 195 5.01 7.62 -7.91
N PRO A 196 4.63 8.29 -9.01
CA PRO A 196 3.71 9.44 -8.95
C PRO A 196 2.23 9.01 -8.98
N HIS A 197 1.77 8.25 -7.99
CA HIS A 197 0.39 7.76 -7.87
C HIS A 197 -0.10 6.98 -9.11
N VAL A 198 0.69 6.01 -9.53
CA VAL A 198 0.46 5.21 -10.74
C VAL A 198 0.22 3.73 -10.46
N SER A 199 0.28 3.26 -9.21
CA SER A 199 0.10 1.85 -8.87
C SER A 199 -1.27 1.29 -9.30
N GLY A 200 -2.30 2.15 -9.28
CA GLY A 200 -3.64 1.83 -9.77
C GLY A 200 -3.84 2.03 -11.28
N ALA A 201 -2.89 2.66 -11.97
CA ALA A 201 -3.02 2.97 -13.39
C ALA A 201 -2.95 1.69 -14.24
N SER A 202 -3.79 1.61 -15.27
CA SER A 202 -3.79 0.49 -16.20
C SER A 202 -4.23 0.94 -17.58
N PRO A 203 -3.57 0.48 -18.66
CA PRO A 203 -4.10 0.70 -20.02
C PRO A 203 -5.47 0.03 -20.20
N ARG A 204 -5.79 -0.99 -19.39
CA ARG A 204 -7.08 -1.70 -19.35
C ARG A 204 -8.06 -1.12 -18.33
N TYR A 205 -7.81 0.09 -17.82
CA TYR A 205 -8.67 0.69 -16.79
C TYR A 205 -10.09 0.91 -17.31
N MET A 206 -10.23 1.54 -18.48
CA MET A 206 -11.54 1.84 -19.07
C MET A 206 -12.32 0.57 -19.40
N ASP A 207 -11.65 -0.48 -19.88
CA ASP A 207 -12.26 -1.79 -20.15
C ASP A 207 -12.92 -2.42 -18.92
N ARG A 208 -12.44 -2.07 -17.72
CA ARG A 208 -12.99 -2.57 -16.44
C ARG A 208 -13.95 -1.59 -15.79
N ALA A 209 -13.66 -0.30 -15.87
CA ALA A 209 -14.44 0.76 -15.24
C ALA A 209 -15.78 0.99 -15.95
N VAL A 210 -15.80 0.98 -17.29
CA VAL A 210 -17.01 1.26 -18.07
C VAL A 210 -18.10 0.21 -17.84
N PRO A 211 -17.84 -1.11 -17.88
CA PRO A 211 -18.87 -2.10 -17.58
C PRO A 211 -19.45 -1.95 -16.17
N LEU A 212 -18.62 -1.70 -15.15
CA LEU A 212 -19.08 -1.48 -13.78
C LEU A 212 -19.95 -0.21 -13.66
N PHE A 213 -19.55 0.87 -14.34
CA PHE A 213 -20.34 2.10 -14.38
C PHE A 213 -21.70 1.87 -15.07
N CYS A 214 -21.70 1.24 -16.24
CA CYS A 214 -22.93 0.94 -16.98
C CYS A 214 -23.88 0.05 -16.17
N GLU A 215 -23.36 -0.94 -15.44
CA GLU A 215 -24.14 -1.78 -14.55
C GLU A 215 -24.75 -0.98 -13.38
N ASN A 216 -23.96 -0.11 -12.75
CA ASN A 216 -24.47 0.77 -11.69
C ASN A 216 -25.49 1.78 -12.20
N LEU A 217 -25.35 2.29 -13.42
CA LEU A 217 -26.33 3.17 -14.04
C LEU A 217 -27.67 2.44 -14.26
N LYS A 218 -27.64 1.20 -14.77
CA LYS A 218 -28.84 0.38 -14.91
C LYS A 218 -29.53 0.15 -13.57
N ARG A 219 -28.77 -0.25 -12.54
CA ARG A 219 -29.27 -0.46 -11.18
C ARG A 219 -29.92 0.80 -10.62
N TYR A 220 -29.26 1.95 -10.78
CA TYR A 220 -29.79 3.24 -10.34
C TYR A 220 -31.14 3.57 -11.00
N LEU A 221 -31.25 3.38 -12.32
CA LEU A 221 -32.47 3.66 -13.08
C LEU A 221 -33.64 2.73 -12.70
N HIS A 222 -33.35 1.52 -12.25
CA HIS A 222 -34.35 0.55 -11.80
C HIS A 222 -34.65 0.61 -10.29
N GLY A 223 -33.94 1.44 -9.53
CA GLY A 223 -34.06 1.49 -8.06
C GLY A 223 -33.42 0.30 -7.34
N ASP A 224 -32.55 -0.45 -8.02
CA ASP A 224 -31.79 -1.55 -7.43
C ASP A 224 -30.62 -1.05 -6.59
N ALA A 225 -30.17 -1.88 -5.64
CA ALA A 225 -28.95 -1.62 -4.89
C ALA A 225 -27.72 -1.56 -5.81
N LEU A 226 -26.96 -0.47 -5.72
CA LEU A 226 -25.72 -0.30 -6.49
C LEU A 226 -24.66 -1.32 -6.04
N LEU A 227 -23.77 -1.67 -6.97
CA LEU A 227 -22.54 -2.40 -6.68
C LEU A 227 -21.52 -1.46 -6.02
N ASN A 228 -20.73 -2.01 -5.11
CA ASN A 228 -19.62 -1.32 -4.45
C ASN A 228 -20.04 -0.01 -3.73
N VAL A 229 -21.22 0.02 -3.12
CA VAL A 229 -21.69 1.20 -2.37
C VAL A 229 -20.67 1.59 -1.31
N VAL A 230 -20.30 2.86 -1.34
CA VAL A 230 -19.48 3.53 -0.35
C VAL A 230 -20.39 4.04 0.75
N ASP A 231 -20.14 3.53 1.94
CA ASP A 231 -20.80 3.99 3.15
C ASP A 231 -20.04 5.20 3.71
N LYS A 232 -20.56 6.38 3.39
CA LYS A 232 -19.97 7.68 3.76
C LYS A 232 -19.94 7.90 5.28
N GLU A 233 -20.84 7.27 6.04
CA GLU A 233 -20.83 7.36 7.51
C GLU A 233 -19.63 6.63 8.11
N ARG A 234 -19.01 5.72 7.36
CA ARG A 234 -17.78 5.01 7.76
C ARG A 234 -16.50 5.77 7.42
N GLY A 235 -16.61 7.00 6.92
CA GLY A 235 -15.49 7.94 6.76
C GLY A 235 -14.64 7.73 5.50
N TYR A 236 -15.18 7.09 4.47
CA TYR A 236 -14.57 6.93 3.14
C TYR A 236 -15.58 7.17 2.02
#